data_AF-A0A6M1SDQ8-F1
#
_entry.id   AF-A0A6M1SDQ8-F1
#
_cell.length_a   1.000
_cell.length_b   1.000
_cell.length_c   1.000
_cell.angle_alpha   90.00
_cell.angle_beta   90.00
_cell.angle_gamma   90.00
#
_symmetry.space_group_name_H-M   'P 1'
#
loop_
_entity.id
_entity.type
_entity.pdbx_description
1 polymer ?
#
loop_
_entity_poly.entity_id
_entity_poly.type
_entity_poly.pdbx_seq_one_letter_code
_entity_poly.pdbx_strand_id
1 'polypeptide(L)'
;MAFKPTQRLNVTRTLSTGERVAAGVLAQNRQGVFFQYAEGYVEQHGNLSPFTLNSDLTLQPAPQIPHQGLHGVFGDCLPDGWGLLLQDRVFRQQGIAPTQLTAMDRLAFVGHRGMGALAFEPISEAAPTQGDHEDLPTLGLTAQAVFDGQTEDVLSALVAAGSSGGARPKAQLFMPPDKPTTCRTDAKPGDDAWLVKFTSQHLPLGHDEGLCEAAYLELANTAGLEPPEWQLLRVPTSQGERAWLAIKRFDWVHQAHPAGRLHMHSACGLLDADFRTPSSLSVFPLHREILTTVIAELRRSP
;
A
#
# COMPACT_ATOMS: atom_id res chain seq x y z
N MET A 1 25.82 -14.81 5.99
CA MET A 1 24.99 -15.63 6.91
C MET A 1 23.78 -16.12 6.13
N ALA A 2 23.23 -17.29 6.44
CA ALA A 2 22.01 -17.76 5.78
C ALA A 2 20.82 -16.87 6.17
N PHE A 3 20.01 -16.46 5.20
CA PHE A 3 18.77 -15.72 5.42
C PHE A 3 17.84 -16.48 6.38
N LYS A 4 17.24 -15.77 7.34
CA LYS A 4 16.30 -16.33 8.31
C LYS A 4 14.93 -15.69 8.12
N PRO A 5 13.89 -16.47 7.74
CA PRO A 5 12.54 -15.94 7.60
C PRO A 5 11.99 -15.38 8.91
N THR A 6 11.19 -14.33 8.80
CA THR A 6 10.56 -13.58 9.88
C THR A 6 9.56 -14.46 10.63
N GLN A 7 9.88 -14.92 11.83
CA GLN A 7 8.99 -15.87 12.55
C GLN A 7 7.79 -15.20 13.23
N ARG A 8 7.88 -13.90 13.52
CA ARG A 8 6.87 -13.17 14.31
C ARG A 8 6.83 -11.71 13.89
N LEU A 9 5.62 -11.17 13.77
CA LEU A 9 5.36 -9.74 13.60
C LEU A 9 4.31 -9.28 14.62
N ASN A 10 4.61 -8.21 15.35
CA ASN A 10 3.62 -7.43 16.06
C ASN A 10 2.84 -6.60 15.03
N VAL A 11 1.51 -6.61 15.13
CA VAL A 11 0.62 -5.82 14.30
C VAL A 11 0.12 -4.64 15.12
N THR A 12 0.38 -3.44 14.64
CA THR A 12 -0.11 -2.19 15.23
C THR A 12 -1.13 -1.55 14.29
N ARG A 13 -2.20 -0.96 14.84
CA ARG A 13 -3.12 -0.12 14.08
C ARG A 13 -2.93 1.35 14.48
N THR A 14 -2.83 2.23 13.49
CA THR A 14 -2.89 3.69 13.71
C THR A 14 -4.34 4.13 13.56
N LEU A 15 -4.92 4.72 14.60
CA LEU A 15 -6.30 5.22 14.59
C LEU A 15 -6.39 6.55 13.82
N SER A 16 -7.62 7.01 13.56
CA SER A 16 -7.86 8.31 12.91
C SER A 16 -7.36 9.49 13.75
N THR A 17 -7.14 9.28 15.06
CA THR A 17 -6.57 10.22 16.01
C THR A 17 -5.05 10.30 15.95
N GLY A 18 -4.37 9.41 15.22
CA GLY A 18 -2.91 9.26 15.24
C GLY A 18 -2.38 8.31 16.32
N GLU A 19 -3.24 7.90 17.25
CA GLU A 19 -2.86 6.94 18.29
C GLU A 19 -2.52 5.57 17.68
N ARG A 20 -1.44 4.97 18.16
CA ARG A 20 -1.00 3.63 17.76
C ARG A 20 -1.41 2.63 18.83
N VAL A 21 -2.23 1.66 18.45
CA VAL A 21 -2.73 0.62 19.35
C VAL A 21 -2.25 -0.76 18.92
N ALA A 22 -1.90 -1.61 19.88
CA ALA A 22 -1.50 -2.99 19.60
C ALA A 22 -2.73 -3.77 19.11
N ALA A 23 -2.69 -4.24 17.86
CA ALA A 23 -3.80 -4.97 17.27
C ALA A 23 -3.68 -6.48 17.49
N GLY A 24 -2.46 -7.00 17.45
CA GLY A 24 -2.22 -8.41 17.68
C GLY A 24 -0.84 -8.86 17.24
N VAL A 25 -0.69 -10.16 17.03
CA VAL A 25 0.56 -10.79 16.64
C VAL A 25 0.31 -11.77 15.50
N LEU A 26 1.11 -11.65 14.44
CA LEU A 26 1.29 -12.68 13.44
C LEU A 26 2.50 -13.55 13.79
N ALA A 27 2.37 -14.86 13.66
CA ALA A 27 3.46 -15.80 13.82
C ALA A 27 3.44 -16.83 12.71
N GLN A 28 4.60 -17.26 12.22
CA GLN A 28 4.69 -18.33 11.23
C GLN A 28 5.54 -19.51 11.73
N ASN A 29 5.17 -20.70 11.30
CA ASN A 29 5.94 -21.93 11.45
C ASN A 29 5.74 -22.83 10.22
N ARG A 30 6.13 -24.11 10.30
CA ARG A 30 6.00 -25.06 9.18
C ARG A 30 4.55 -25.38 8.77
N GLN A 31 3.56 -25.10 9.63
CA GLN A 31 2.14 -25.36 9.38
C GLN A 31 1.43 -24.19 8.68
N GLY A 32 1.99 -22.98 8.77
CA GLY A 32 1.42 -21.78 8.17
C GLY A 32 1.63 -20.54 9.04
N VAL A 33 0.84 -19.50 8.74
CA VAL A 33 0.79 -18.26 9.52
C VAL A 33 -0.44 -18.28 10.42
N PHE A 34 -0.30 -17.71 11.61
CA PHE A 34 -1.35 -17.61 12.61
C PHE A 34 -1.46 -16.16 13.08
N PHE A 35 -2.67 -15.73 13.40
CA PHE A 35 -2.94 -14.44 14.00
C PHE A 35 -3.63 -14.61 15.35
N GLN A 36 -3.28 -13.75 16.31
CA GLN A 36 -4.00 -13.61 17.56
C GLN A 36 -4.15 -12.12 17.88
N TYR A 37 -5.36 -11.70 18.25
CA TYR A 37 -5.61 -10.35 18.72
C TYR A 37 -4.86 -10.05 20.03
N ALA A 38 -4.50 -8.78 20.22
CA ALA A 38 -4.06 -8.30 21.53
C ALA A 38 -5.24 -8.27 22.51
N GLU A 39 -4.97 -8.47 23.79
CA GLU A 39 -5.97 -8.41 24.84
C GLU A 39 -6.68 -7.04 24.85
N GLY A 40 -8.01 -7.04 24.94
CA GLY A 40 -8.84 -5.83 24.94
C GLY A 40 -9.00 -5.14 23.58
N TYR A 41 -8.25 -5.51 22.53
CA TYR A 41 -8.30 -4.81 21.25
C TYR A 41 -9.71 -4.86 20.61
N VAL A 42 -10.29 -6.05 20.52
CA VAL A 42 -11.59 -6.24 19.85
C VAL A 42 -12.72 -5.53 20.59
N GLU A 43 -12.69 -5.53 21.91
CA GLU A 43 -13.68 -4.85 22.77
C GLU A 43 -13.63 -3.32 22.59
N GLN A 44 -12.42 -2.76 22.44
CA GLN A 44 -12.21 -1.32 22.35
C GLN A 44 -12.32 -0.77 20.92
N HIS A 45 -11.94 -1.57 19.92
CA HIS A 45 -11.71 -1.07 18.56
C HIS A 45 -12.44 -1.86 17.47
N GLY A 46 -13.13 -2.95 17.83
CA GLY A 46 -13.82 -3.83 16.91
C GLY A 46 -12.90 -4.79 16.15
N ASN A 47 -13.51 -5.62 15.32
CA ASN A 47 -12.83 -6.63 14.51
C ASN A 47 -12.14 -5.99 13.28
N LEU A 48 -10.90 -6.39 12.99
CA LEU A 48 -10.13 -5.94 11.81
C LEU A 48 -10.70 -6.47 10.48
N SER A 49 -11.27 -7.68 10.50
CA SER A 49 -11.90 -8.32 9.34
C SER A 49 -13.08 -9.17 9.81
N PRO A 50 -14.29 -8.61 9.88
CA PRO A 50 -15.44 -9.25 10.52
C PRO A 50 -15.93 -10.51 9.81
N PHE A 51 -15.52 -10.76 8.56
CA PHE A 51 -15.94 -11.94 7.80
C PHE A 51 -14.96 -13.11 7.91
N THR A 52 -13.68 -12.83 8.19
CA THR A 52 -12.62 -13.84 8.10
C THR A 52 -11.85 -14.03 9.41
N LEU A 53 -11.97 -13.09 10.36
CA LEU A 53 -11.40 -13.21 11.70
C LEU A 53 -12.48 -13.36 12.76
N ASN A 54 -12.25 -14.25 13.71
CA ASN A 54 -13.05 -14.35 14.93
C ASN A 54 -12.77 -13.15 15.84
N SER A 55 -13.81 -12.67 16.52
CA SER A 55 -13.75 -11.50 17.42
C SER A 55 -13.28 -11.86 18.85
N ASP A 56 -12.30 -12.76 18.98
CA ASP A 56 -11.81 -13.25 20.28
C ASP A 56 -10.29 -13.48 20.28
N LEU A 57 -9.75 -13.96 21.40
CA LEU A 57 -8.32 -14.23 21.59
C LEU A 57 -7.89 -15.62 21.10
N THR A 58 -8.74 -16.34 20.35
CA THR A 58 -8.33 -17.62 19.78
C THR A 58 -7.18 -17.43 18.80
N LEU A 59 -6.28 -18.42 18.73
CA LEU A 59 -5.23 -18.44 17.72
C LEU A 59 -5.85 -18.86 16.38
N GLN A 60 -5.76 -18.00 15.38
CA GLN A 60 -6.49 -18.14 14.11
C GLN A 60 -5.51 -18.53 12.99
N PRO A 61 -5.62 -19.74 12.41
CA PRO A 61 -4.77 -20.15 11.30
C PRO A 61 -5.19 -19.45 10.00
N ALA A 62 -4.22 -18.91 9.28
CA ALA A 62 -4.46 -18.30 7.99
C ALA A 62 -4.77 -19.35 6.90
N PRO A 63 -5.67 -19.03 5.96
CA PRO A 63 -5.86 -19.83 4.75
C PRO A 63 -4.56 -19.93 3.93
N GLN A 64 -4.32 -21.06 3.26
CA GLN A 64 -3.16 -21.24 2.38
C GLN A 64 -3.25 -20.38 1.11
N ILE A 65 -4.47 -20.15 0.62
CA ILE A 65 -4.82 -19.35 -0.54
C ILE A 65 -6.00 -18.43 -0.17
N PRO A 66 -6.17 -17.28 -0.83
CA PRO A 66 -5.38 -16.79 -1.97
C PRO A 66 -4.20 -15.88 -1.60
N HIS A 67 -4.10 -15.46 -0.35
CA HIS A 67 -3.18 -14.40 0.08
C HIS A 67 -1.80 -14.92 0.52
N GLN A 68 -1.25 -15.90 -0.18
CA GLN A 68 0.10 -16.45 0.09
C GLN A 68 0.27 -16.96 1.54
N GLY A 69 -0.75 -17.65 2.08
CA GLY A 69 -0.72 -18.14 3.45
C GLY A 69 -1.04 -17.10 4.52
N LEU A 70 -1.63 -15.95 4.17
CA LEU A 70 -2.10 -14.92 5.10
C LEU A 70 -3.63 -14.83 5.14
N HIS A 71 -4.17 -14.26 6.22
CA HIS A 71 -5.54 -13.75 6.24
C HIS A 71 -5.67 -12.57 5.27
N GLY A 72 -6.81 -12.40 4.60
CA GLY A 72 -7.00 -11.36 3.59
C GLY A 72 -6.68 -9.94 4.06
N VAL A 73 -6.99 -9.59 5.31
CA VAL A 73 -6.67 -8.27 5.88
C VAL A 73 -5.17 -7.96 5.92
N PHE A 74 -4.33 -8.96 6.15
CA PHE A 74 -2.87 -8.80 6.10
C PHE A 74 -2.34 -8.98 4.67
N GLY A 75 -3.00 -9.83 3.87
CA GLY A 75 -2.73 -9.96 2.44
C GLY A 75 -2.89 -8.65 1.68
N ASP A 76 -3.90 -7.85 2.03
CA ASP A 76 -4.15 -6.51 1.45
C ASP A 76 -3.00 -5.51 1.71
N CYS A 77 -2.17 -5.77 2.73
CA CYS A 77 -1.00 -4.95 3.03
C CYS A 77 0.23 -5.33 2.20
N LEU A 78 0.20 -6.47 1.50
CA LEU A 78 1.30 -6.86 0.62
C LEU A 78 1.31 -5.99 -0.64
N PRO A 79 2.50 -5.64 -1.16
CA PRO A 79 2.56 -5.09 -2.50
C PRO A 79 2.16 -6.13 -3.54
N ASP A 80 1.80 -5.66 -4.73
CA ASP A 80 1.55 -6.49 -5.91
C ASP A 80 2.65 -6.23 -6.96
N GLY A 81 2.45 -6.61 -8.23
CA GLY A 81 3.45 -6.59 -9.31
C GLY A 81 4.55 -5.53 -9.23
N TRP A 82 4.20 -4.24 -9.13
CA TRP A 82 5.20 -3.15 -9.05
C TRP A 82 6.02 -3.18 -7.74
N GLY A 83 5.34 -3.16 -6.59
CA GLY A 83 6.03 -3.15 -5.31
C GLY A 83 6.78 -4.46 -5.02
N LEU A 84 6.28 -5.61 -5.48
CA LEU A 84 6.97 -6.89 -5.42
C LEU A 84 8.26 -6.86 -6.23
N LEU A 85 8.24 -6.28 -7.44
CA LEU A 85 9.43 -6.09 -8.26
C LEU A 85 10.48 -5.26 -7.52
N LEU A 86 10.09 -4.16 -6.88
CA LEU A 86 11.01 -3.31 -6.13
C LEU A 86 11.60 -4.04 -4.92
N GLN A 87 10.76 -4.73 -4.14
CA GLN A 87 11.21 -5.54 -3.00
C GLN A 87 12.20 -6.63 -3.44
N ASP A 88 11.85 -7.40 -4.47
CA ASP A 88 12.68 -8.50 -4.95
C ASP A 88 14.04 -8.03 -5.44
N ARG A 89 14.15 -6.82 -6.01
CA ARG A 89 15.45 -6.24 -6.38
C ARG A 89 16.30 -5.92 -5.15
N VAL A 90 15.72 -5.31 -4.13
CA VAL A 90 16.44 -5.00 -2.88
C VAL A 90 16.92 -6.26 -2.18
N PHE A 91 16.06 -7.28 -2.07
CA PHE A 91 16.49 -8.56 -1.48
C PHE A 91 17.59 -9.24 -2.30
N ARG A 92 17.52 -9.21 -3.64
CA ARG A 92 18.60 -9.73 -4.49
C ARG A 92 19.92 -9.00 -4.31
N GLN A 93 19.90 -7.68 -4.16
CA GLN A 93 21.11 -6.88 -3.86
C GLN A 93 21.77 -7.30 -2.54
N GLN A 94 20.99 -7.86 -1.61
CA GLN A 94 21.47 -8.43 -0.35
C GLN A 94 21.80 -9.93 -0.43
N GLY A 95 21.77 -10.52 -1.63
CA GLY A 95 22.06 -11.93 -1.87
C GLY A 95 20.92 -12.88 -1.45
N ILE A 96 19.70 -12.37 -1.28
CA ILE A 96 18.53 -13.16 -0.89
C ILE A 96 17.67 -13.41 -2.14
N ALA A 97 17.47 -14.69 -2.48
CA ALA A 97 16.63 -15.05 -3.61
C ALA A 97 15.14 -14.88 -3.26
N PRO A 98 14.28 -14.35 -4.16
CA PRO A 98 12.86 -14.19 -3.88
C PRO A 98 12.12 -15.47 -3.49
N THR A 99 12.60 -16.63 -3.93
CA THR A 99 12.07 -17.96 -3.55
C THR A 99 12.28 -18.31 -2.08
N GLN A 100 13.15 -17.59 -1.38
CA GLN A 100 13.39 -17.75 0.06
C GLN A 100 12.46 -16.88 0.91
N LEU A 101 11.81 -15.88 0.31
CA LEU A 101 10.97 -14.91 1.01
C LEU A 101 9.58 -15.48 1.27
N THR A 102 9.11 -15.29 2.50
CA THR A 102 7.73 -15.57 2.90
C THR A 102 6.88 -14.31 2.83
N ALA A 103 5.56 -14.45 2.86
CA ALA A 103 4.64 -13.31 2.96
C ALA A 103 4.91 -12.47 4.23
N MET A 104 5.32 -13.11 5.33
CA MET A 104 5.75 -12.44 6.57
C MET A 104 7.01 -11.58 6.36
N ASP A 105 7.99 -12.03 5.57
CA ASP A 105 9.18 -11.23 5.25
C ASP A 105 8.82 -9.98 4.45
N ARG A 106 7.83 -10.11 3.55
CA ARG A 106 7.32 -8.98 2.77
C ARG A 106 6.57 -7.99 3.64
N LEU A 107 5.75 -8.45 4.59
CA LEU A 107 5.11 -7.56 5.58
C LEU A 107 6.15 -6.85 6.46
N ALA A 108 7.19 -7.56 6.90
CA ALA A 108 8.32 -6.96 7.65
C ALA A 108 9.02 -5.87 6.82
N PHE A 109 9.15 -6.06 5.50
CA PHE A 109 9.70 -5.06 4.60
C PHE A 109 8.77 -3.84 4.42
N VAL A 110 7.47 -4.07 4.31
CA VAL A 110 6.45 -3.00 4.27
C VAL A 110 6.53 -2.12 5.53
N GLY A 111 6.61 -2.75 6.70
CA GLY A 111 6.71 -2.06 7.99
C GLY A 111 5.48 -1.18 8.25
N HIS A 112 5.71 0.13 8.42
CA HIS A 112 4.66 1.16 8.63
C HIS A 112 4.26 1.93 7.35
N ARG A 113 4.82 1.55 6.18
CA ARG A 113 4.65 2.29 4.91
C ARG A 113 3.53 1.75 4.02
N GLY A 114 2.79 0.75 4.50
CA GLY A 114 1.62 0.22 3.83
C GLY A 114 0.51 1.28 3.66
N MET A 115 -0.39 0.97 2.74
CA MET A 115 -1.71 1.61 2.68
C MET A 115 -2.55 1.17 3.89
N GLY A 116 -3.46 2.02 4.33
CA GLY A 116 -4.30 1.76 5.48
C GLY A 116 -3.59 2.00 6.81
N ALA A 117 -4.20 1.45 7.87
CA ALA A 117 -3.84 1.73 9.24
C ALA A 117 -2.86 0.73 9.87
N LEU A 118 -2.56 -0.39 9.21
CA LEU A 118 -1.77 -1.47 9.80
C LEU A 118 -0.26 -1.26 9.59
N ALA A 119 0.51 -1.61 10.61
CA ALA A 119 1.97 -1.62 10.60
C ALA A 119 2.50 -2.92 11.21
N PHE A 120 3.66 -3.36 10.72
CA PHE A 120 4.26 -4.65 11.06
C PHE A 120 5.68 -4.47 11.61
N GLU A 121 5.94 -5.04 12.78
CA GLU A 121 7.24 -4.94 13.46
C GLU A 121 7.73 -6.32 13.95
N PRO A 122 9.05 -6.63 13.91
CA PRO A 122 10.15 -5.76 13.52
C PRO A 122 10.18 -5.47 12.01
N ILE A 123 10.69 -4.29 11.66
CA ILE A 123 10.93 -3.92 10.27
C ILE A 123 12.16 -4.69 9.78
N SER A 124 12.09 -5.22 8.55
CA SER A 124 13.21 -5.91 7.91
C SER A 124 14.43 -5.00 7.81
N GLU A 125 15.63 -5.52 8.07
CA GLU A 125 16.89 -4.80 7.82
C GLU A 125 17.08 -4.46 6.33
N ALA A 126 16.35 -5.15 5.44
CA ALA A 126 16.34 -4.86 4.01
C ALA A 126 15.49 -3.64 3.64
N ALA A 127 14.62 -3.18 4.55
CA ALA A 127 13.81 -2.00 4.31
C ALA A 127 14.70 -0.77 4.06
N PRO A 128 14.41 0.03 3.02
CA PRO A 128 15.18 1.24 2.76
C PRO A 128 15.03 2.23 3.92
N THR A 129 16.10 2.97 4.18
CA THR A 129 16.12 4.10 5.10
C THR A 129 15.37 5.29 4.50
N GLN A 130 14.88 6.13 5.40
CA GLN A 130 14.02 7.27 5.12
C GLN A 130 14.79 8.41 4.46
N GLY A 131 14.17 9.09 3.49
CA GLY A 131 14.72 10.26 2.80
C GLY A 131 13.90 11.51 3.10
N ASP A 132 14.56 12.62 3.44
CA ASP A 132 13.87 13.84 3.88
C ASP A 132 13.18 14.62 2.75
N HIS A 133 13.72 14.54 1.54
CA HIS A 133 13.28 15.31 0.37
C HIS A 133 13.67 14.60 -0.92
N GLU A 134 12.72 14.47 -1.84
CA GLU A 134 12.93 13.84 -3.14
C GLU A 134 12.49 14.76 -4.27
N ASP A 135 13.25 14.74 -5.37
CA ASP A 135 12.88 15.40 -6.61
C ASP A 135 11.91 14.51 -7.39
N LEU A 136 10.65 14.96 -7.54
CA LEU A 136 9.59 14.23 -8.20
C LEU A 136 9.96 13.80 -9.65
N PRO A 137 10.51 14.70 -10.51
CA PRO A 137 11.03 14.31 -11.83
C PRO A 137 12.00 13.13 -11.78
N THR A 138 13.01 13.20 -10.91
CA THR A 138 14.00 12.14 -10.74
C THR A 138 13.34 10.82 -10.33
N LEU A 139 12.47 10.86 -9.32
CA LEU A 139 11.77 9.66 -8.84
C LEU A 139 10.93 9.01 -9.93
N GLY A 140 10.16 9.79 -10.68
CA GLY A 140 9.28 9.28 -11.74
C GLY A 140 10.03 8.77 -12.97
N LEU A 141 11.15 9.39 -13.35
CA LEU A 141 12.01 8.91 -14.43
C LEU A 141 12.73 7.61 -14.04
N THR A 142 13.22 7.50 -12.80
CA THR A 142 13.78 6.24 -12.30
C THR A 142 12.71 5.15 -12.23
N ALA A 143 11.50 5.47 -11.78
CA ALA A 143 10.40 4.51 -11.76
C ALA A 143 10.08 3.97 -13.16
N GLN A 144 10.09 4.85 -14.18
CA GLN A 144 9.95 4.46 -15.58
C GLN A 144 11.08 3.56 -16.05
N ALA A 145 12.33 3.95 -15.83
CA ALA A 145 13.50 3.15 -16.23
C ALA A 145 13.51 1.77 -15.57
N VAL A 146 13.12 1.68 -14.30
CA VAL A 146 12.98 0.42 -13.56
C VAL A 146 11.88 -0.45 -14.16
N PHE A 147 10.71 0.13 -14.42
CA PHE A 147 9.56 -0.56 -15.02
C PHE A 147 9.87 -1.08 -16.43
N ASP A 148 10.58 -0.28 -17.22
CA ASP A 148 10.96 -0.59 -18.60
C ASP A 148 12.16 -1.55 -18.70
N GLY A 149 12.72 -1.99 -17.56
CA GLY A 149 13.87 -2.89 -17.53
C GLY A 149 15.19 -2.24 -17.98
N GLN A 150 15.25 -0.90 -18.01
CA GLN A 150 16.43 -0.13 -18.43
C GLN A 150 17.49 0.00 -17.33
N THR A 151 17.11 -0.24 -16.08
CA THR A 151 18.03 -0.24 -14.95
C THR A 151 17.62 -1.29 -13.92
N GLU A 152 18.59 -1.92 -13.27
CA GLU A 152 18.40 -2.72 -12.07
C GLU A 152 18.54 -1.88 -10.79
N ASP A 153 19.20 -0.73 -10.88
CA ASP A 153 19.39 0.19 -9.77
C ASP A 153 18.08 0.86 -9.40
N VAL A 154 17.60 0.57 -8.20
CA VAL A 154 16.41 1.17 -7.63
C VAL A 154 16.82 2.22 -6.62
N LEU A 155 16.34 3.46 -6.78
CA LEU A 155 16.52 4.48 -5.77
C LEU A 155 15.88 4.02 -4.45
N SER A 156 16.60 4.14 -3.34
CA SER A 156 16.08 3.80 -2.01
C SER A 156 14.76 4.53 -1.72
N ALA A 157 14.63 5.78 -2.19
CA ALA A 157 13.41 6.56 -2.15
C ALA A 157 12.22 5.89 -2.87
N LEU A 158 12.47 5.33 -4.06
CA LEU A 158 11.44 4.64 -4.83
C LEU A 158 10.98 3.35 -4.15
N VAL A 159 11.92 2.62 -3.54
CA VAL A 159 11.59 1.44 -2.72
C VAL A 159 10.75 1.85 -1.51
N ALA A 160 11.12 2.93 -0.83
CA ALA A 160 10.40 3.41 0.36
C ALA A 160 8.96 3.82 0.00
N ALA A 161 8.78 4.44 -1.17
CA ALA A 161 7.48 4.87 -1.68
C ALA A 161 6.66 3.77 -2.38
N GLY A 162 7.29 2.67 -2.80
CA GLY A 162 6.72 1.68 -3.73
C GLY A 162 5.82 0.61 -3.12
N SER A 163 5.45 0.72 -1.84
CA SER A 163 4.75 -0.34 -1.08
C SER A 163 3.24 -0.48 -1.38
N SER A 164 2.72 0.15 -2.42
CA SER A 164 1.29 0.10 -2.77
C SER A 164 0.95 -1.03 -3.74
N GLY A 165 -0.31 -1.49 -3.72
CA GLY A 165 -0.83 -2.49 -4.66
C GLY A 165 -0.91 -2.00 -6.13
N GLY A 166 -0.93 -2.97 -7.05
CA GLY A 166 -1.00 -2.78 -8.49
C GLY A 166 0.30 -3.12 -9.25
N ALA A 167 0.20 -3.21 -10.58
CA ALA A 167 1.29 -3.64 -11.46
C ALA A 167 2.05 -2.48 -12.14
N ARG A 168 1.49 -1.27 -12.10
CA ARG A 168 2.03 -0.08 -12.78
C ARG A 168 2.96 0.72 -11.87
N PRO A 169 3.94 1.47 -12.41
CA PRO A 169 4.88 2.23 -11.61
C PRO A 169 4.16 3.34 -10.85
N LYS A 170 4.31 3.33 -9.53
CA LYS A 170 3.65 4.28 -8.61
C LYS A 170 4.46 4.48 -7.34
N ALA A 171 4.25 5.60 -6.67
CA ALA A 171 4.91 5.98 -5.43
C ALA A 171 3.92 6.62 -4.46
N GLN A 172 3.95 6.17 -3.21
CA GLN A 172 3.31 6.84 -2.08
C GLN A 172 4.23 7.98 -1.61
N LEU A 173 3.73 9.21 -1.68
CA LEU A 173 4.49 10.42 -1.38
C LEU A 173 3.70 11.31 -0.44
N PHE A 174 4.42 12.08 0.37
CA PHE A 174 3.83 13.12 1.20
C PHE A 174 4.17 14.48 0.60
N MET A 175 3.17 15.34 0.51
CA MET A 175 3.29 16.68 -0.08
C MET A 175 2.66 17.70 0.88
N PRO A 176 3.34 18.81 1.17
CA PRO A 176 2.74 19.88 1.95
C PRO A 176 1.63 20.56 1.11
N PRO A 177 0.47 20.91 1.71
CA PRO A 177 -0.67 21.45 0.97
C PRO A 177 -0.38 22.73 0.17
N ASP A 178 0.61 23.52 0.60
CA ASP A 178 1.01 24.78 -0.03
C ASP A 178 2.07 24.62 -1.15
N LYS A 179 2.74 23.45 -1.25
CA LYS A 179 3.83 23.21 -2.21
C LYS A 179 3.74 21.80 -2.82
N PRO A 180 2.80 21.56 -3.76
CA PRO A 180 2.55 20.24 -4.36
C PRO A 180 3.71 19.70 -5.22
N THR A 181 4.72 20.52 -5.54
CA THR A 181 5.93 20.10 -6.25
C THR A 181 7.02 19.54 -5.33
N THR A 182 6.88 19.74 -4.02
CA THR A 182 7.81 19.16 -3.03
C THR A 182 7.23 17.84 -2.54
N CYS A 183 7.94 16.74 -2.79
CA CYS A 183 7.56 15.43 -2.28
C CYS A 183 8.61 14.84 -1.35
N ARG A 184 8.17 13.94 -0.49
CA ARG A 184 9.02 13.17 0.43
C ARG A 184 8.44 11.79 0.65
N THR A 185 9.30 10.88 1.09
CA THR A 185 8.95 9.46 1.31
C THR A 185 8.44 9.19 2.73
N ASP A 186 8.60 10.17 3.63
CA ASP A 186 8.05 10.15 4.98
C ASP A 186 7.29 11.42 5.31
N ALA A 187 6.22 11.27 6.09
CA ALA A 187 5.33 12.37 6.42
C ALA A 187 5.98 13.34 7.42
N LYS A 188 5.82 14.64 7.16
CA LYS A 188 5.97 15.70 8.16
C LYS A 188 4.58 16.16 8.66
N PRO A 189 4.49 16.78 9.84
CA PRO A 189 3.23 17.30 10.35
C PRO A 189 2.55 18.22 9.34
N GLY A 190 1.27 17.95 9.04
CA GLY A 190 0.47 18.71 8.10
C GLY A 190 0.59 18.30 6.63
N ASP A 191 1.45 17.33 6.28
CA ASP A 191 1.49 16.82 4.90
C ASP A 191 0.23 16.01 4.55
N ASP A 192 -0.21 16.17 3.31
CA ASP A 192 -1.12 15.25 2.67
C ASP A 192 -0.38 14.06 2.09
N ALA A 193 -1.00 12.88 2.13
CA ALA A 193 -0.48 11.68 1.51
C ALA A 193 -1.10 11.48 0.12
N TRP A 194 -0.26 11.15 -0.85
CA TRP A 194 -0.61 11.01 -2.26
C TRP A 194 -0.08 9.69 -2.80
N LEU A 195 -0.83 9.10 -3.72
CA LEU A 195 -0.38 8.02 -4.59
C LEU A 195 -0.14 8.61 -5.97
N VAL A 196 1.11 8.75 -6.35
CA VAL A 196 1.50 9.26 -7.69
C VAL A 196 1.71 8.08 -8.61
N LYS A 197 0.96 8.05 -9.72
CA LYS A 197 1.05 7.06 -10.78
C LYS A 197 1.89 7.61 -11.91
N PHE A 198 3.01 6.95 -12.17
CA PHE A 198 3.90 7.29 -13.27
C PHE A 198 3.44 6.59 -14.55
N THR A 199 3.75 7.22 -15.68
CA THR A 199 3.42 6.68 -17.01
C THR A 199 4.66 6.13 -17.69
N SER A 200 4.54 5.14 -18.56
CA SER A 200 5.63 4.65 -19.42
C SER A 200 5.13 4.48 -20.85
N GLN A 201 6.00 4.66 -21.85
CA GLN A 201 5.71 4.38 -23.25
C GLN A 201 5.28 2.92 -23.51
N HIS A 202 5.65 1.98 -22.63
CA HIS A 202 5.31 0.55 -22.76
C HIS A 202 3.97 0.20 -22.11
N LEU A 203 3.25 1.16 -21.55
CA LEU A 203 1.86 0.95 -21.12
C LEU A 203 0.93 0.95 -22.35
N PRO A 204 -0.28 0.34 -22.25
CA PRO A 204 -1.22 0.27 -23.38
C PRO A 204 -1.57 1.61 -24.02
N LEU A 205 -1.73 2.67 -23.21
CA LEU A 205 -1.94 4.05 -23.68
C LEU A 205 -0.65 4.89 -23.62
N GLY A 206 0.52 4.27 -23.50
CA GLY A 206 1.80 4.95 -23.38
C GLY A 206 1.81 6.00 -22.26
N HIS A 207 2.25 7.21 -22.60
CA HIS A 207 2.30 8.34 -21.67
C HIS A 207 0.93 8.98 -21.35
N ASP A 208 -0.15 8.50 -21.99
CA ASP A 208 -1.49 9.08 -21.82
C ASP A 208 -2.36 8.33 -20.79
N GLU A 209 -1.87 7.24 -20.17
CA GLU A 209 -2.62 6.49 -19.14
C GLU A 209 -3.10 7.40 -17.99
N GLY A 210 -2.24 8.30 -17.51
CA GLY A 210 -2.58 9.23 -16.43
C GLY A 210 -3.63 10.26 -16.85
N LEU A 211 -3.60 10.70 -18.11
CA LEU A 211 -4.60 11.62 -18.67
C LEU A 211 -5.96 10.93 -18.85
N CYS A 212 -5.94 9.70 -19.35
CA CYS A 212 -7.13 8.87 -19.50
C CYS A 212 -7.80 8.64 -18.14
N GLU A 213 -7.04 8.24 -17.12
CA GLU A 213 -7.58 8.03 -15.78
C GLU A 213 -8.11 9.33 -15.15
N ALA A 214 -7.43 10.46 -15.33
CA ALA A 214 -7.92 11.77 -14.91
C ALA A 214 -9.27 12.12 -15.56
N ALA A 215 -9.45 11.83 -16.85
CA ALA A 215 -10.72 12.04 -17.54
C ALA A 215 -11.86 11.17 -16.95
N TYR A 216 -11.57 9.94 -16.54
CA TYR A 216 -12.55 9.09 -15.86
C TYR A 216 -12.88 9.57 -14.44
N LEU A 217 -11.89 10.09 -13.70
CA LEU A 217 -12.13 10.70 -12.39
C LEU A 217 -13.01 11.96 -12.52
N GLU A 218 -12.78 12.78 -13.55
CA GLU A 218 -13.63 13.95 -13.84
C GLU A 218 -15.05 13.54 -14.24
N LEU A 219 -15.19 12.49 -15.04
CA LEU A 219 -16.50 11.94 -15.40
C LEU A 219 -17.24 11.41 -14.18
N ALA A 220 -16.56 10.69 -13.28
CA ALA A 220 -17.11 10.19 -12.04
C ALA A 220 -17.58 11.34 -11.13
N ASN A 221 -16.81 12.42 -11.05
CA ASN A 221 -17.18 13.64 -10.33
C ASN A 221 -18.45 14.28 -10.93
N THR A 222 -18.49 14.44 -12.26
CA THR A 222 -19.66 14.96 -12.99
C THR A 222 -20.91 14.09 -12.79
N ALA A 223 -20.71 12.78 -12.63
CA ALA A 223 -21.78 11.82 -12.35
C ALA A 223 -22.19 11.74 -10.87
N GLY A 224 -21.54 12.49 -9.97
CA GLY A 224 -21.83 12.49 -8.53
C GLY A 224 -21.35 11.25 -7.77
N LEU A 225 -20.32 10.55 -8.27
CA LEU A 225 -19.78 9.32 -7.68
C LEU A 225 -18.67 9.55 -6.63
N GLU A 226 -18.44 10.80 -6.23
CA GLU A 226 -17.48 11.19 -5.18
C GLU A 226 -16.08 10.54 -5.32
N PRO A 227 -15.39 10.70 -6.46
CA PRO A 227 -14.03 10.17 -6.60
C PRO A 227 -13.07 10.83 -5.60
N PRO A 228 -11.94 10.17 -5.25
CA PRO A 228 -10.92 10.78 -4.41
C PRO A 228 -10.39 12.09 -5.02
N GLU A 229 -9.93 13.01 -4.18
CA GLU A 229 -9.24 14.22 -4.64
C GLU A 229 -8.01 13.83 -5.49
N TRP A 230 -7.81 14.50 -6.62
CA TRP A 230 -6.74 14.18 -7.55
C TRP A 230 -6.20 15.43 -8.23
N GLN A 231 -4.98 15.34 -8.75
CA GLN A 231 -4.36 16.38 -9.56
C GLN A 231 -3.44 15.78 -10.63
N LEU A 232 -3.34 16.46 -11.77
CA LEU A 232 -2.35 16.14 -12.80
C LEU A 232 -1.07 16.94 -12.57
N LEU A 233 0.00 16.25 -12.23
CA LEU A 233 1.33 16.81 -12.06
C LEU A 233 2.00 16.89 -13.44
N ARG A 234 2.08 18.09 -13.99
CA ARG A 234 2.85 18.37 -15.21
C ARG A 234 4.30 18.60 -14.83
N VAL A 235 5.15 17.65 -15.19
CA VAL A 235 6.56 17.61 -14.79
C VAL A 235 7.44 17.75 -16.03
N PRO A 236 8.22 18.84 -16.15
CA PRO A 236 9.24 18.95 -17.17
C PRO A 236 10.31 17.88 -16.97
N THR A 237 10.59 17.10 -18.02
CA THR A 237 11.67 16.10 -18.01
C THR A 237 12.64 16.35 -19.15
N SER A 238 13.80 15.68 -19.12
CA SER A 238 14.76 15.68 -20.24
C SER A 238 14.17 15.13 -21.55
N GLN A 239 13.05 14.41 -21.48
CA GLN A 239 12.34 13.81 -22.61
C GLN A 239 11.01 14.53 -22.93
N GLY A 240 10.85 15.77 -22.48
CA GLY A 240 9.62 16.56 -22.62
C GLY A 240 8.73 16.52 -21.38
N GLU A 241 7.62 17.25 -21.40
CA GLU A 241 6.67 17.23 -20.29
C GLU A 241 6.07 15.83 -20.10
N ARG A 242 5.87 15.43 -18.84
CA ARG A 242 5.10 14.25 -18.45
C ARG A 242 3.92 14.69 -17.61
N ALA A 243 2.77 14.05 -17.80
CA ALA A 243 1.61 14.22 -16.95
C ALA A 243 1.45 12.98 -16.07
N TRP A 244 1.72 13.14 -14.77
CA TRP A 244 1.54 12.08 -13.79
C TRP A 244 0.28 12.34 -12.96
N LEU A 245 -0.49 11.29 -12.72
CA LEU A 245 -1.72 11.39 -11.94
C LEU A 245 -1.39 11.19 -10.46
N ALA A 246 -1.66 12.20 -9.64
CA ALA A 246 -1.58 12.11 -8.19
C ALA A 246 -2.99 12.00 -7.61
N ILE A 247 -3.24 10.93 -6.87
CA ILE A 247 -4.51 10.67 -6.18
C ILE A 247 -4.27 10.83 -4.68
N LYS A 248 -5.05 11.67 -4.02
CA LYS A 248 -4.96 11.87 -2.58
C LYS A 248 -5.43 10.62 -1.86
N ARG A 249 -4.66 10.20 -0.87
CA ARG A 249 -4.94 9.02 -0.06
C ARG A 249 -6.06 9.31 0.92
N PHE A 250 -7.21 8.66 0.73
CA PHE A 250 -8.35 8.78 1.62
C PHE A 250 -8.09 8.14 3.00
N ASP A 251 -7.10 7.26 3.11
CA ASP A 251 -6.76 6.56 4.35
C ASP A 251 -5.89 7.39 5.31
N TRP A 252 -5.53 8.62 4.94
CA TRP A 252 -4.65 9.50 5.69
C TRP A 252 -5.38 10.69 6.31
N VAL A 253 -5.15 10.95 7.61
CA VAL A 253 -5.78 12.04 8.37
C VAL A 253 -4.70 13.02 8.85
N HIS A 254 -4.36 14.02 8.01
CA HIS A 254 -3.27 14.97 8.29
C HIS A 254 -3.56 15.91 9.48
N GLN A 255 -4.83 16.10 9.84
CA GLN A 255 -5.26 17.03 10.91
C GLN A 255 -4.96 16.52 12.32
N ALA A 256 -4.73 15.21 12.46
CA ALA A 256 -4.32 14.62 13.73
C ALA A 256 -2.82 14.81 13.98
N HIS A 257 -2.42 14.80 15.25
CA HIS A 257 -1.02 14.98 15.66
C HIS A 257 -0.60 13.88 16.65
N PRO A 258 0.17 12.85 16.22
CA PRO A 258 0.66 12.60 14.85
C PRO A 258 -0.47 12.29 13.85
N ALA A 259 -0.18 12.30 12.55
CA ALA A 259 -1.19 12.05 11.52
C ALA A 259 -1.89 10.70 11.72
N GLY A 260 -3.22 10.71 11.61
CA GLY A 260 -4.07 9.56 11.79
C GLY A 260 -4.21 8.73 10.53
N ARG A 261 -4.76 7.53 10.68
CA ARG A 261 -5.06 6.64 9.56
C ARG A 261 -6.43 6.01 9.67
N LEU A 262 -7.03 5.71 8.52
CA LEU A 262 -8.25 4.92 8.43
C LEU A 262 -7.90 3.47 8.13
N HIS A 263 -8.54 2.55 8.85
CA HIS A 263 -8.46 1.14 8.51
C HIS A 263 -9.15 0.93 7.17
N MET A 264 -8.58 0.10 6.31
CA MET A 264 -9.15 -0.17 5.00
C MET A 264 -9.09 -1.64 4.71
N HIS A 265 -10.04 -2.09 3.90
CA HIS A 265 -10.11 -3.45 3.42
C HIS A 265 -10.48 -3.39 1.94
N SER A 266 -9.69 -4.04 1.08
CA SER A 266 -10.12 -4.27 -0.29
C SER A 266 -11.27 -5.28 -0.29
N ALA A 267 -12.13 -5.25 -1.30
CA ALA A 267 -13.19 -6.24 -1.44
C ALA A 267 -12.63 -7.68 -1.51
N CYS A 268 -11.44 -7.85 -2.12
CA CYS A 268 -10.76 -9.13 -2.20
C CYS A 268 -10.29 -9.62 -0.84
N GLY A 269 -9.62 -8.77 -0.05
CA GLY A 269 -9.19 -9.15 1.28
C GLY A 269 -10.38 -9.42 2.22
N LEU A 270 -11.46 -8.64 2.11
CA LEU A 270 -12.60 -8.74 3.02
C LEU A 270 -13.37 -10.05 2.81
N LEU A 271 -13.36 -10.56 1.57
CA LEU A 271 -14.06 -11.77 1.16
C LEU A 271 -13.12 -12.98 1.01
N ASP A 272 -11.82 -12.84 1.35
CA ASP A 272 -10.77 -13.83 1.06
C ASP A 272 -10.80 -14.34 -0.41
N ALA A 273 -10.98 -13.41 -1.35
CA ALA A 273 -11.10 -13.70 -2.79
C ALA A 273 -9.81 -13.43 -3.56
N ASP A 274 -9.50 -14.27 -4.54
CA ASP A 274 -8.35 -14.07 -5.43
C ASP A 274 -8.68 -13.06 -6.54
N PHE A 275 -8.03 -11.89 -6.49
CA PHE A 275 -8.16 -10.84 -7.49
C PHE A 275 -7.68 -11.25 -8.89
N ARG A 276 -6.93 -12.36 -9.01
CA ARG A 276 -6.44 -12.91 -10.28
C ARG A 276 -7.42 -13.89 -10.92
N THR A 277 -8.37 -14.41 -10.14
CA THR A 277 -9.41 -15.30 -10.67
C THR A 277 -10.62 -14.48 -11.15
N PRO A 278 -11.01 -14.58 -12.42
CA PRO A 278 -12.24 -13.97 -12.91
C PRO A 278 -13.47 -14.77 -12.44
N SER A 279 -13.80 -14.70 -11.15
CA SER A 279 -15.04 -15.27 -10.61
C SER A 279 -15.30 -14.80 -9.16
N SER A 280 -16.18 -13.80 -9.02
CA SER A 280 -17.08 -13.47 -7.86
C SER A 280 -17.36 -11.97 -7.75
N LEU A 281 -16.42 -11.12 -8.18
CA LEU A 281 -16.57 -9.64 -8.24
C LEU A 281 -16.77 -9.11 -9.68
N SER A 282 -16.92 -9.99 -10.67
CA SER A 282 -17.07 -9.67 -12.09
C SER A 282 -18.36 -8.91 -12.44
N VAL A 283 -19.25 -8.65 -11.48
CA VAL A 283 -20.43 -7.78 -11.65
C VAL A 283 -20.07 -6.28 -11.59
N PHE A 284 -18.82 -5.93 -11.25
CA PHE A 284 -18.31 -4.55 -11.37
C PHE A 284 -17.14 -4.49 -12.38
N PRO A 285 -17.40 -4.49 -13.69
CA PRO A 285 -16.39 -4.12 -14.68
C PRO A 285 -16.23 -2.59 -14.69
N LEU A 286 -15.67 -2.05 -13.61
CA LEU A 286 -15.15 -0.70 -13.54
C LEU A 286 -13.97 -0.67 -12.55
N HIS A 287 -12.77 -0.75 -13.15
CA HIS A 287 -11.47 -0.40 -12.60
C HIS A 287 -11.10 -0.91 -11.19
N ARG A 288 -10.08 -1.79 -11.19
CA ARG A 288 -9.24 -2.28 -10.08
C ARG A 288 -8.68 -1.20 -9.13
N GLU A 289 -8.96 0.08 -9.35
CA GLU A 289 -8.45 1.21 -8.56
C GLU A 289 -9.57 2.11 -7.98
N ILE A 290 -10.86 1.83 -8.24
CA ILE A 290 -11.98 2.65 -7.73
C ILE A 290 -12.77 1.97 -6.59
N LEU A 291 -12.69 0.65 -6.44
CA LEU A 291 -13.38 -0.05 -5.34
C LEU A 291 -12.47 -0.22 -4.12
N THR A 292 -12.25 0.88 -3.40
CA THR A 292 -11.93 0.82 -1.97
C THR A 292 -12.78 1.85 -1.22
N THR A 293 -14.10 1.66 -1.28
CA THR A 293 -15.03 2.28 -0.36
C THR A 293 -15.78 1.17 0.37
N VAL A 294 -15.20 0.70 1.48
CA VAL A 294 -15.98 0.12 2.58
C VAL A 294 -15.57 0.83 3.86
N ILE A 295 -15.95 2.11 3.97
CA ILE A 295 -16.35 2.69 5.26
C ILE A 295 -17.49 3.67 4.96
N ALA A 296 -18.72 3.19 5.09
CA ALA A 296 -19.87 4.05 5.31
C ALA A 296 -20.89 3.40 6.27
N GLU A 297 -20.43 2.66 7.29
CA GLU A 297 -21.37 2.23 8.35
C GLU A 297 -20.73 1.94 9.72
N LEU A 298 -19.74 2.75 10.11
CA LEU A 298 -19.30 2.86 11.52
C LEU A 298 -19.33 4.31 12.05
N ARG A 299 -19.95 5.25 11.31
CA ARG A 299 -20.21 6.62 11.78
C ARG A 299 -21.45 6.75 12.69
N ARG A 300 -21.81 5.70 13.44
CA ARG A 300 -22.86 5.79 14.47
C ARG A 300 -22.46 5.01 15.72
N SER A 301 -21.70 5.64 16.59
CA SER A 301 -22.10 5.93 17.98
C SER A 301 -20.96 6.64 18.70
N PRO A 302 -21.28 7.53 19.65
CA PRO A 302 -20.34 8.49 20.26
C PRO A 302 -19.20 7.85 21.02
#